data_AF-A0A6A3ANQ4-F1
#
_entry.id   AF-A0A6A3ANQ4-F1
#
_cell.length_a   1.000
_cell.length_b   1.000
_cell.length_c   1.000
_cell.angle_alpha   90.00
_cell.angle_beta   90.00
_cell.angle_gamma   90.00
#
_symmetry.space_group_name_H-M   'P 1'
#
loop_
_entity.id
_entity.type
_entity.pdbx_description
1 polymer ?
#
loop_
_entity_poly.entity_id
_entity_poly.type
_entity_poly.pdbx_seq_one_letter_code
_entity_poly.pdbx_strand_id
1 'polypeptide(L)'
;MMMMMYVPFATPEGKTVGSYNDLVDQVYYGNYDAVVGDVTIVANRSLYVDFTLPYTESGVSMLVPIRDNKKKNAMVFLHPLTPTLWATSACFFVLIGFLVWVLEHRINEDFSGPPGSSNRHQLLVLLLNHGVCSSGESGEQFSRFLVIIWCFVVLILT
;
A
#
# COMPACT_ATOMS: atom_id res chain seq x y z
N MET A 1 53.12 6.87 -36.91
CA MET A 1 51.97 7.20 -36.05
C MET A 1 50.79 7.46 -36.97
N MET A 2 49.76 6.62 -36.94
CA MET A 2 48.58 6.82 -37.78
C MET A 2 47.70 7.88 -37.11
N MET A 3 47.37 8.96 -37.83
CA MET A 3 46.58 10.07 -37.31
C MET A 3 45.11 9.78 -37.62
N MET A 4 44.32 9.46 -36.59
CA MET A 4 42.88 9.23 -36.72
C MET A 4 42.14 10.56 -36.72
N MET A 5 41.34 10.81 -37.76
CA MET A 5 40.43 11.95 -37.83
C MET A 5 39.03 11.50 -37.42
N TYR A 6 38.46 12.15 -36.40
CA TYR A 6 37.07 11.91 -36.02
C TYR A 6 36.13 12.69 -36.96
N VAL A 7 35.14 11.98 -37.51
CA VAL A 7 34.07 12.57 -38.31
C VAL A 7 32.73 12.17 -37.68
N PRO A 8 31.91 13.14 -37.22
CA PRO A 8 30.63 12.83 -36.62
C PRO A 8 29.63 12.32 -37.66
N PHE A 9 28.94 11.23 -37.36
CA PHE A 9 27.84 10.72 -38.20
C PHE A 9 26.53 11.45 -37.92
N ALA A 10 26.55 12.76 -38.06
CA ALA A 10 25.43 13.65 -37.80
C ALA A 10 25.39 14.78 -38.83
N THR A 11 24.20 15.32 -39.06
CA THR A 11 24.01 16.56 -39.82
C THR A 11 24.68 17.73 -39.10
N PRO A 12 24.97 18.85 -39.77
CA PRO A 12 25.48 20.07 -39.12
C PRO A 12 24.59 20.57 -37.97
N GLU A 13 23.31 20.20 -37.98
CA GLU A 13 22.32 20.51 -36.94
C GLU A 13 22.31 19.51 -35.78
N GLY A 14 23.15 18.47 -35.81
CA GLY A 14 23.22 17.43 -34.77
C GLY A 14 22.18 16.31 -34.89
N LYS A 15 21.39 16.26 -35.97
CA LYS A 15 20.47 15.13 -36.23
C LYS A 15 21.22 13.93 -36.80
N THR A 16 20.77 12.72 -36.44
CA THR A 16 21.29 11.45 -36.96
C THR A 16 21.10 11.36 -38.48
N VAL A 17 22.16 11.01 -39.22
CA VAL A 17 22.14 10.94 -40.71
C VAL A 17 21.56 9.63 -41.23
N GLY A 18 21.42 8.61 -40.38
CA GLY A 18 20.88 7.31 -40.76
C GLY A 18 20.70 6.37 -39.57
N SER A 19 20.52 5.10 -39.88
CA SER A 19 20.46 4.02 -38.90
C SER A 19 21.86 3.52 -38.52
N TYR A 20 21.95 2.74 -37.44
CA TYR A 20 23.19 2.03 -37.09
C TYR A 20 23.67 1.06 -38.18
N ASN A 21 22.77 0.55 -39.03
CA ASN A 21 23.19 -0.29 -40.15
C ASN A 21 23.92 0.56 -41.19
N ASP A 22 23.35 1.73 -41.55
CA ASP A 22 23.99 2.64 -42.51
C ASP A 22 25.36 3.11 -42.02
N LEU A 23 25.50 3.33 -40.70
CA LEU A 23 26.77 3.67 -40.06
C LEU A 23 27.81 2.55 -40.19
N VAL A 24 27.40 1.30 -39.93
CA VAL A 24 28.28 0.12 -40.05
C VAL A 24 28.64 -0.16 -41.52
N ASP A 25 27.69 0.04 -42.42
CA ASP A 25 27.90 -0.15 -43.86
C ASP A 25 28.98 0.80 -44.40
N GLN A 26 29.14 2.00 -43.84
CA GLN A 26 30.23 2.90 -44.25
C GLN A 26 31.62 2.30 -43.98
N VAL A 27 31.78 1.49 -42.93
CA VAL A 27 33.02 0.76 -42.66
C VAL A 27 33.19 -0.38 -43.66
N TYR A 28 32.12 -1.11 -43.94
CA TYR A 28 32.12 -2.18 -44.94
C TYR A 28 32.50 -1.68 -46.34
N TYR A 29 31.99 -0.52 -46.76
CA TYR A 29 32.35 0.10 -48.04
C TYR A 29 33.74 0.75 -48.05
N GLY A 30 34.43 0.82 -46.90
CA GLY A 30 35.75 1.43 -46.77
C GLY A 30 35.75 2.96 -46.79
N ASN A 31 34.60 3.60 -46.55
CA ASN A 31 34.52 5.06 -46.42
C ASN A 31 35.07 5.55 -45.07
N TYR A 32 35.01 4.70 -44.03
CA TYR A 32 35.62 4.94 -42.72
C TYR A 32 36.39 3.70 -42.27
N ASP A 33 37.50 3.91 -41.54
CA ASP A 33 38.32 2.81 -41.02
C ASP A 33 37.68 2.12 -39.79
N ALA A 34 36.93 2.88 -39.00
CA ALA A 34 36.30 2.38 -37.78
C ALA A 34 35.11 3.25 -37.36
N VAL A 35 34.20 2.65 -36.60
CA VAL A 35 33.07 3.33 -35.95
C VAL A 35 33.21 3.19 -34.44
N VAL A 36 32.97 4.30 -33.74
CA VAL A 36 32.97 4.35 -32.26
C VAL A 36 31.65 4.96 -31.81
N GLY A 37 30.89 4.23 -30.99
CA GLY A 37 29.59 4.66 -30.49
C GLY A 37 28.87 3.53 -29.76
N ASP A 38 27.62 3.77 -29.39
CA ASP A 38 26.71 2.80 -28.77
C ASP A 38 26.15 1.80 -29.80
N VAL A 39 27.05 1.14 -30.53
CA VAL A 39 26.70 0.16 -31.55
C VAL A 39 26.51 -1.22 -30.91
N THR A 40 25.28 -1.72 -30.91
CA THR A 40 25.00 -3.09 -30.46
C THR A 40 25.60 -4.11 -31.42
N ILE A 41 26.36 -5.06 -30.87
CA ILE A 41 26.92 -6.20 -31.59
C ILE A 41 25.79 -7.22 -31.84
N VAL A 42 25.47 -7.47 -33.11
CA VAL A 42 24.40 -8.40 -33.53
C VAL A 42 24.95 -9.31 -34.62
N ALA A 43 24.55 -10.58 -34.62
CA ALA A 43 25.03 -11.60 -35.57
C ALA A 43 24.97 -11.15 -37.04
N ASN A 44 23.90 -10.46 -37.45
CA ASN A 44 23.79 -9.96 -38.82
C ASN A 44 24.88 -8.93 -39.19
N ARG A 45 25.27 -8.05 -38.26
CA ARG A 45 26.33 -7.05 -38.50
C ARG A 45 27.71 -7.67 -38.48
N SER A 46 27.92 -8.70 -37.66
CA SER A 46 29.18 -9.45 -37.58
C SER A 46 29.54 -10.23 -38.85
N LEU A 47 28.62 -10.32 -39.82
CA LEU A 47 28.91 -10.91 -41.14
C LEU A 47 29.62 -9.93 -42.08
N TYR A 48 29.52 -8.62 -41.83
CA TYR A 48 30.05 -7.57 -42.71
C TYR A 48 31.25 -6.85 -42.10
N VAL A 49 31.30 -6.73 -40.77
CA VAL A 49 32.38 -6.06 -40.04
C VAL A 49 32.80 -6.85 -38.81
N ASP A 50 34.06 -6.71 -38.41
CA ASP A 50 34.58 -7.24 -37.17
C ASP A 50 34.36 -6.26 -36.02
N PHE A 51 34.02 -6.80 -34.84
CA PHE A 51 33.83 -6.02 -33.62
C PHE A 51 34.93 -6.34 -32.60
N THR A 52 35.32 -5.32 -31.84
CA THR A 52 36.15 -5.51 -30.64
C THR A 52 35.33 -6.09 -29.49
N LEU A 53 36.01 -6.49 -28.41
CA LEU A 53 35.33 -6.86 -27.17
C LEU A 53 34.43 -5.70 -26.68
N PRO A 54 33.19 -5.99 -26.26
CA PRO A 54 32.28 -4.97 -25.77
C PRO A 54 32.84 -4.36 -24.48
N TYR A 55 32.86 -3.03 -24.41
CA TYR A 55 33.27 -2.29 -23.22
C TYR A 55 32.12 -2.12 -22.21
N THR A 56 30.89 -2.44 -22.61
CA THR A 56 29.69 -2.39 -21.78
C THR A 56 28.81 -3.61 -22.04
N GLU A 57 28.12 -4.10 -21.03
CA GLU A 57 27.21 -5.24 -21.18
C GLU A 57 25.97 -4.84 -22.01
N SER A 58 25.55 -5.73 -22.91
CA SER A 58 24.31 -5.56 -23.68
C SER A 58 23.15 -6.19 -22.94
N GLY A 59 22.06 -5.44 -22.76
CA GLY A 59 20.84 -5.92 -22.10
C GLY A 59 19.58 -5.32 -22.73
N VAL A 60 18.45 -6.01 -22.58
CA VAL A 60 17.12 -5.51 -22.97
C VAL A 60 16.29 -5.36 -21.71
N SER A 61 15.63 -4.21 -21.56
CA SER A 61 14.73 -3.93 -20.44
C SER A 61 13.40 -3.39 -20.95
N MET A 62 12.30 -3.82 -20.32
CA MET A 62 10.97 -3.33 -20.64
C MET A 62 10.63 -2.10 -19.80
N LEU A 63 10.38 -0.98 -20.46
CA LEU A 63 9.86 0.22 -19.82
C LEU A 63 8.34 0.13 -19.78
N VAL A 64 7.76 0.04 -18.58
CA VAL A 64 6.31 0.07 -18.37
C VAL A 64 5.92 1.43 -17.80
N PRO A 65 4.95 2.14 -18.39
CA PRO A 65 4.46 3.38 -17.84
C PRO A 65 3.86 3.13 -16.45
N ILE A 66 4.32 3.91 -15.48
CA ILE A 66 3.77 3.87 -14.12
C ILE A 66 2.33 4.41 -14.20
N ARG A 67 1.35 3.51 -14.06
CA ARG A 67 -0.04 3.89 -13.87
C ARG A 67 -0.22 4.35 -12.43
N ASP A 68 -0.16 5.66 -12.23
CA ASP A 68 -0.50 6.30 -10.96
C ASP A 68 -1.99 6.10 -10.64
N ASN A 69 -2.34 4.96 -10.04
CA ASN A 69 -3.66 4.73 -9.43
C ASN A 69 -3.71 5.37 -8.03
N LYS A 70 -3.29 6.63 -7.93
CA LYS A 70 -3.31 7.40 -6.68
C LYS A 70 -4.72 7.90 -6.39
N LYS A 71 -5.68 7.00 -6.19
CA LYS A 71 -6.87 7.35 -5.42
C LYS A 71 -6.44 7.36 -3.96
N LYS A 72 -6.26 8.56 -3.39
CA LYS A 72 -6.12 8.78 -1.93
C LYS A 72 -7.41 8.34 -1.25
N ASN A 73 -7.59 7.03 -1.14
CA ASN A 73 -8.72 6.46 -0.44
C ASN A 73 -8.29 6.31 1.02
N ALA A 74 -8.69 7.25 1.89
CA ALA A 74 -8.52 7.11 3.34
C ALA A 74 -9.17 5.83 3.89
N MET A 75 -10.06 5.21 3.12
CA MET A 75 -10.70 3.91 3.38
C MET A 75 -9.84 2.68 3.00
N VAL A 76 -8.59 2.82 2.54
CA VAL A 76 -7.69 1.66 2.35
C VAL A 76 -7.44 0.93 3.66
N PHE A 77 -7.41 1.65 4.80
CA PHE A 77 -7.28 1.04 6.12
C PHE A 77 -8.50 0.19 6.53
N LEU A 78 -9.67 0.49 5.96
CA LEU A 78 -10.91 -0.27 6.20
C LEU A 78 -11.10 -1.41 5.19
N HIS A 79 -10.35 -1.42 4.09
CA HIS A 79 -10.36 -2.48 3.09
C HIS A 79 -9.98 -3.88 3.62
N PRO A 80 -9.01 -4.06 4.55
CA PRO A 80 -8.71 -5.38 5.12
C PRO A 80 -9.82 -5.90 6.05
N LEU A 81 -10.73 -5.04 6.51
CA LEU A 81 -11.83 -5.44 7.39
C LEU A 81 -12.97 -6.03 6.54
N THR A 82 -12.92 -7.34 6.33
CA THR A 82 -13.92 -8.06 5.54
C THR A 82 -15.32 -7.92 6.14
N PRO A 83 -16.39 -7.92 5.33
CA PRO A 83 -17.76 -7.81 5.83
C PRO A 83 -18.14 -8.95 6.80
N THR A 84 -17.47 -10.09 6.68
CA THR A 84 -17.59 -11.22 7.61
C THR A 84 -17.02 -10.91 8.99
N LEU A 85 -15.89 -10.18 9.09
CA LEU A 85 -15.33 -9.73 10.37
C LEU A 85 -16.23 -8.71 11.05
N TRP A 86 -16.82 -7.78 10.29
CA TRP A 86 -17.83 -6.84 10.79
C TRP A 86 -19.05 -7.56 11.38
N ALA A 87 -19.64 -8.49 10.62
CA ALA A 87 -20.81 -9.25 11.08
C ALA A 87 -20.49 -10.10 12.32
N THR A 88 -19.30 -10.70 12.35
CA THR A 88 -18.83 -11.52 13.48
C THR A 88 -18.63 -10.67 14.73
N SER A 89 -18.00 -9.49 14.61
CA SER A 89 -17.83 -8.53 15.71
C SER A 89 -19.17 -8.06 16.27
N ALA A 90 -20.11 -7.68 15.41
CA ALA A 90 -21.45 -7.28 15.82
C ALA A 90 -22.20 -8.42 16.54
N CYS A 91 -22.09 -9.65 16.03
CA CYS A 91 -22.68 -10.84 16.65
C CYS A 91 -22.12 -11.07 18.06
N PHE A 92 -20.79 -11.03 18.24
CA PHE A 92 -20.16 -11.18 19.55
C PHE A 92 -20.59 -10.07 20.53
N PHE A 93 -20.73 -8.83 20.06
CA PHE A 93 -21.19 -7.73 20.90
C PHE A 93 -22.60 -7.97 21.45
N VAL A 94 -23.53 -8.40 20.59
CA VAL A 94 -24.90 -8.74 21.00
C VAL A 94 -24.92 -9.93 21.95
N LEU A 95 -24.12 -10.97 21.70
CA LEU A 95 -24.02 -12.14 22.57
C LEU A 95 -23.52 -11.78 23.97
N ILE A 96 -22.51 -10.92 24.08
CA ILE A 96 -21.98 -10.45 25.36
C ILE A 96 -23.02 -9.57 26.08
N GLY A 97 -23.69 -8.67 25.36
CA GLY A 97 -24.84 -7.89 25.87
C GLY A 97 -25.92 -8.76 26.48
N PHE A 98 -26.32 -9.80 25.75
CA PHE A 98 -27.30 -10.76 26.21
C PHE A 98 -26.80 -11.55 27.43
N LEU A 99 -25.54 -11.99 27.43
CA LEU A 99 -24.96 -12.74 28.54
C LEU A 99 -24.97 -11.92 29.83
N VAL A 100 -24.56 -10.64 29.75
CA VAL A 100 -24.54 -9.74 30.90
C VAL A 100 -25.96 -9.43 31.36
N TRP A 101 -26.90 -9.16 30.44
CA TRP A 101 -28.31 -8.95 30.80
C TRP A 101 -28.90 -10.16 31.55
N VAL A 102 -28.64 -11.39 31.08
CA VAL A 102 -29.12 -12.61 31.77
C VAL A 102 -28.47 -12.78 33.14
N LEU A 103 -27.15 -12.54 33.26
CA LEU A 103 -26.42 -12.63 34.53
C LEU A 103 -26.91 -11.59 35.54
N GLU A 104 -27.12 -10.36 35.09
CA GLU A 104 -27.63 -9.25 35.91
C GLU A 104 -29.08 -9.51 36.34
N HIS A 105 -29.92 -10.00 35.43
CA HIS A 105 -31.30 -10.36 35.76
C HIS A 105 -31.39 -11.54 36.74
N ARG A 106 -30.46 -12.50 36.67
CA ARG A 106 -30.34 -13.63 37.60
C ARG A 106 -29.91 -13.21 39.02
N ILE A 107 -29.08 -12.19 39.14
CA ILE A 107 -28.54 -11.72 40.42
C ILE A 107 -29.45 -10.65 41.04
N ASN A 108 -30.25 -9.95 40.21
CA ASN A 108 -31.10 -8.83 40.61
C ASN A 108 -32.60 -9.15 40.40
N GLU A 109 -33.13 -10.16 41.10
CA GLU A 109 -34.57 -10.50 41.12
C GLU A 109 -35.41 -9.63 42.09
N ASP A 110 -34.89 -8.49 42.59
CA ASP A 110 -35.56 -7.67 43.62
C ASP A 110 -36.22 -6.36 43.12
N PHE A 111 -36.19 -6.05 41.82
CA PHE A 111 -36.83 -4.84 41.27
C PHE A 111 -38.01 -5.14 40.34
N SER A 112 -38.98 -5.89 40.86
CA SER A 112 -40.37 -5.80 40.41
C SER A 112 -41.05 -4.59 41.09
N GLY A 113 -40.90 -3.38 40.53
CA GLY A 113 -41.53 -2.15 41.04
C GLY A 113 -41.93 -1.15 39.92
N PRO A 114 -42.93 -0.26 40.15
CA PRO A 114 -43.75 0.35 39.10
C PRO A 114 -43.10 1.55 38.37
N PRO A 115 -43.60 1.92 37.17
CA PRO A 115 -43.00 2.97 36.34
C PRO A 115 -43.50 4.34 36.79
N GLY A 116 -42.64 5.14 37.43
CA GLY A 116 -43.08 6.43 37.92
C GLY A 116 -41.94 7.35 38.33
N SER A 117 -41.65 8.31 37.46
CA SER A 117 -40.98 9.59 37.71
C SER A 117 -39.43 9.63 37.76
N SER A 118 -38.91 10.21 36.66
CA SER A 118 -37.78 11.16 36.64
C SER A 118 -36.34 10.66 36.76
N ASN A 119 -35.88 9.86 35.78
CA ASN A 119 -34.49 9.38 35.72
C ASN A 119 -33.67 9.96 34.54
N ARG A 120 -34.04 11.12 33.99
CA ARG A 120 -33.32 11.69 32.82
C ARG A 120 -32.12 12.57 33.19
N HIS A 121 -32.17 13.25 34.33
CA HIS A 121 -31.07 14.14 34.75
C HIS A 121 -29.97 13.41 35.54
N GLN A 122 -30.30 12.32 36.22
CA GLN A 122 -29.31 11.52 36.95
C GLN A 122 -28.39 10.73 36.00
N LEU A 123 -28.92 10.30 34.84
CA LEU A 123 -28.14 9.63 33.79
C LEU A 123 -27.09 10.55 33.16
N LEU A 124 -27.39 11.83 33.00
CA LEU A 124 -26.49 12.81 32.38
C LEU A 124 -25.33 13.22 33.31
N VAL A 125 -25.59 13.29 34.62
CA VAL A 125 -24.60 13.63 35.65
C VAL A 125 -23.64 12.45 35.92
N LEU A 126 -24.11 11.21 35.76
CA LEU A 126 -23.29 10.00 35.86
C LEU A 126 -22.30 9.81 34.69
N LEU A 127 -22.60 10.35 33.50
CA LEU A 127 -21.69 10.30 32.34
C LEU A 127 -20.52 11.29 32.44
N LEU A 128 -20.65 12.35 33.24
CA LEU A 128 -19.67 13.44 33.34
C LEU A 128 -18.64 13.25 34.46
N ASN A 129 -18.97 12.54 35.55
CA ASN A 129 -18.06 12.33 36.68
C ASN A 129 -17.43 10.92 36.62
N HIS A 130 -16.33 10.81 35.89
CA HIS A 130 -15.45 9.65 35.96
C HIS A 130 -14.72 9.64 37.31
N GLY A 131 -15.21 8.80 38.22
CA GLY A 131 -14.48 8.33 39.40
C GLY A 131 -14.69 9.14 40.66
N VAL A 132 -15.54 8.65 41.58
CA VAL A 132 -15.22 8.43 43.00
C VAL A 132 -16.18 7.36 43.55
N CYS A 133 -15.57 6.43 44.29
CA CYS A 133 -15.99 5.12 44.81
C CYS A 133 -17.19 5.11 45.79
N SER A 134 -18.01 4.04 45.79
CA SER A 134 -18.33 3.30 47.03
C SER A 134 -18.89 1.90 46.74
N SER A 135 -18.42 0.94 47.52
CA SER A 135 -18.66 -0.52 47.49
C SER A 135 -20.12 -0.97 47.29
N GLY A 136 -20.31 -2.03 46.50
CA GLY A 136 -21.60 -2.73 46.33
C GLY A 136 -21.78 -3.40 44.96
N GLU A 137 -20.99 -4.44 44.68
CA GLU A 137 -21.25 -5.57 43.76
C GLU A 137 -22.21 -5.33 42.56
N SER A 138 -21.95 -4.33 41.75
CA SER A 138 -22.62 -4.10 40.45
C SER A 138 -21.82 -3.19 39.51
N GLY A 139 -20.62 -2.75 39.92
CA GLY A 139 -19.73 -1.88 39.14
C GLY A 139 -18.69 -2.62 38.29
N GLU A 140 -18.50 -3.92 38.49
CA GLU A 140 -17.48 -4.69 37.75
C GLU A 140 -17.89 -5.05 36.31
N GLN A 141 -19.17 -4.93 35.97
CA GLN A 141 -19.67 -5.36 34.65
C GLN A 141 -19.47 -4.27 33.59
N PHE A 142 -19.65 -3.00 33.95
CA PHE A 142 -19.43 -1.87 33.05
C PHE A 142 -17.96 -1.67 32.70
N SER A 143 -17.04 -1.92 33.65
CA SER A 143 -15.60 -1.86 33.38
C SER A 143 -15.18 -2.93 32.37
N ARG A 144 -15.75 -4.14 32.44
CA ARG A 144 -15.49 -5.23 31.48
C ARG A 144 -16.02 -4.91 30.07
N PHE A 145 -17.17 -4.24 29.96
CA PHE A 145 -17.68 -3.75 28.66
C PHE A 145 -16.77 -2.72 28.01
N LEU A 146 -16.27 -1.77 28.81
CA LEU A 146 -15.31 -0.78 28.33
C LEU A 146 -14.00 -1.45 27.90
N VAL A 147 -13.54 -2.48 28.61
CA VAL A 147 -12.36 -3.28 28.21
C VAL A 147 -12.58 -4.01 26.89
N ILE A 148 -13.78 -4.55 26.64
CA ILE A 148 -14.10 -5.22 25.37
C ILE A 148 -14.12 -4.21 24.22
N ILE A 149 -14.80 -3.07 24.40
CA ILE A 149 -14.80 -1.97 23.41
C ILE A 149 -13.36 -1.49 23.14
N TRP A 150 -12.55 -1.33 24.19
CA TRP A 150 -11.15 -0.93 24.06
C TRP A 150 -10.29 -1.99 23.36
N CYS A 151 -10.51 -3.28 23.63
CA CYS A 151 -9.82 -4.38 22.95
C CYS A 151 -10.17 -4.44 21.46
N PHE A 152 -11.42 -4.17 21.08
CA PHE A 152 -11.82 -4.01 19.67
C PHE A 152 -11.10 -2.84 19.01
N VAL A 153 -10.96 -1.70 19.69
CA VAL A 153 -10.20 -0.56 19.17
C VAL A 153 -8.73 -0.92 18.97
N VAL A 154 -8.10 -1.61 19.92
CA VAL A 154 -6.70 -2.07 19.80
C VAL A 154 -6.52 -3.07 18.66
N LEU A 155 -7.46 -4.01 18.50
CA LEU A 155 -7.43 -5.04 17.45
C LEU A 155 -7.67 -4.48 16.06
N ILE A 156 -8.44 -3.39 15.93
CA ILE A 156 -8.64 -2.70 14.65
C ILE A 156 -7.43 -1.80 14.31
N LEU A 157 -6.72 -1.30 15.34
CA LEU A 157 -5.56 -0.41 15.17
C LEU A 157 -4.25 -1.18 14.88
N THR A 158 -4.14 -2.40 15.39
CA THR A 158 -2.99 -3.31 15.17
C THR A 158 -3.15 -4.08 13.87
#